data_AF-A0A0L1KHU8-F1
#
_entry.id   AF-A0A0L1KHU8-F1
#
_cell.length_a   1.000
_cell.length_b   1.000
_cell.length_c   1.000
_cell.angle_alpha   90.00
_cell.angle_beta   90.00
_cell.angle_gamma   90.00
#
_symmetry.space_group_name_H-M   'P 1'
#
loop_
_entity.id
_entity.type
_entity.pdbx_description
1 polymer ?
#
loop_
_entity_poly.entity_id
_entity_poly.type
_entity_poly.pdbx_seq_one_letter_code
_entity_poly.pdbx_strand_id
1 'polypeptide(L)'
;MLQFVSSIIPSKGDQTSAPLADAETFHYETVHIDQMEYDQHMNLFRYPCPCGDLFEINVDDLLAGERVAECPTCSLTILIDDEKPVSAYVAERVAACS
;
A
#
# COMPACT_ATOMS: atom_id res chain seq x y z
N MET A 1 42.59 27.20 -29.77
CA MET A 1 42.50 26.99 -28.31
C MET A 1 41.30 26.07 -28.08
N LEU A 2 41.55 24.76 -28.01
CA LEU A 2 40.52 23.75 -27.79
C LEU A 2 40.06 23.79 -26.33
N GLN A 3 38.75 23.80 -26.11
CA GLN A 3 38.13 23.61 -24.79
C GLN A 3 36.74 22.97 -24.99
N PHE A 4 36.67 21.66 -24.70
CA PHE A 4 35.56 20.90 -24.12
C PHE A 4 34.35 20.45 -24.97
N VAL A 5 34.48 19.16 -25.32
CA VAL A 5 33.42 18.14 -25.35
C VAL A 5 32.57 18.13 -24.06
N SER A 6 31.26 17.96 -24.24
CA SER A 6 30.38 17.09 -23.43
C SER A 6 29.02 17.09 -24.13
N SER A 7 28.67 16.01 -24.84
CA SER A 7 27.90 14.89 -24.26
C SER A 7 26.45 15.32 -23.99
N ILE A 8 25.48 14.95 -24.84
CA ILE A 8 24.64 13.74 -24.66
C ILE A 8 23.87 13.89 -23.32
N ILE A 9 22.56 14.15 -23.24
CA ILE A 9 21.40 13.32 -23.66
C ILE A 9 20.12 14.21 -23.72
N PRO A 10 19.27 14.14 -24.77
CA PRO A 10 17.85 14.45 -24.68
C PRO A 10 17.05 13.15 -24.46
N SER A 11 16.42 13.00 -23.30
CA SER A 11 15.50 11.88 -23.03
C SER A 11 14.20 12.39 -22.44
N LYS A 12 13.21 12.51 -23.33
CA LYS A 12 11.81 12.25 -22.99
C LYS A 12 11.70 10.86 -22.35
N GLY A 13 10.88 10.77 -21.32
CA GLY A 13 10.28 9.55 -20.76
C GLY A 13 9.16 10.04 -19.86
N ASP A 14 7.91 10.17 -20.30
CA ASP A 14 7.00 9.12 -20.81
C ASP A 14 6.64 8.13 -19.72
N GLN A 15 5.33 7.84 -19.66
CA GLN A 15 4.61 6.88 -18.81
C GLN A 15 4.01 7.53 -17.54
N THR A 16 2.73 7.45 -17.24
CA THR A 16 1.68 6.65 -17.86
C THR A 16 0.30 7.25 -17.57
N SER A 17 -0.50 7.22 -18.61
CA SER A 17 -1.93 7.47 -18.68
C SER A 17 -2.76 6.37 -18.02
N ALA A 18 -3.77 6.75 -17.23
CA ALA A 18 -5.12 6.19 -17.35
C ALA A 18 -6.13 7.11 -16.62
N PRO A 19 -7.06 7.76 -17.35
CA PRO A 19 -8.33 8.18 -16.80
C PRO A 19 -9.35 7.05 -17.02
N LEU A 20 -9.81 6.41 -15.95
CA LEU A 20 -10.92 5.47 -15.99
C LEU A 20 -11.89 5.88 -14.88
N ALA A 21 -12.92 6.59 -15.31
CA ALA A 21 -14.04 6.96 -14.47
C ALA A 21 -14.96 5.75 -14.33
N ASP A 22 -14.74 4.94 -13.30
CA ASP A 22 -15.68 3.96 -12.78
C ASP A 22 -15.75 4.15 -11.26
N ALA A 23 -16.72 4.96 -10.82
CA ALA A 23 -17.07 5.19 -9.41
C ALA A 23 -15.85 5.31 -8.47
N GLU A 24 -15.04 6.35 -8.68
CA GLU A 24 -13.78 6.58 -7.95
C GLU A 24 -14.06 6.77 -6.46
N THR A 25 -13.95 5.67 -5.68
CA THR A 25 -13.78 5.76 -4.25
C THR A 25 -12.41 6.39 -4.03
N PHE A 26 -12.40 7.60 -3.46
CA PHE A 26 -11.18 8.37 -3.28
C PHE A 26 -10.32 7.72 -2.19
N HIS A 27 -9.27 7.01 -2.62
CA HIS A 27 -8.23 6.47 -1.74
C HIS A 27 -6.97 7.32 -1.87
N TYR A 28 -6.30 7.56 -0.75
CA TYR A 28 -5.11 8.42 -0.70
C TYR A 28 -3.96 7.86 -1.54
N GLU A 29 -3.68 6.56 -1.35
CA GLU A 29 -2.70 5.81 -2.12
C GLU A 29 -3.07 4.33 -2.10
N THR A 30 -2.44 3.57 -2.99
CA THR A 30 -2.49 2.11 -2.97
C THR A 30 -1.22 1.58 -2.29
N VAL A 31 -1.40 0.91 -1.17
CA VAL A 31 -0.33 0.31 -0.37
C VAL A 31 -0.37 -1.20 -0.55
N HIS A 32 0.79 -1.85 -0.63
CA HIS A 32 0.85 -3.31 -0.70
C HIS A 32 0.88 -3.93 0.70
N ILE A 33 0.25 -5.08 0.88
CA ILE A 33 0.18 -5.76 2.18
C ILE A 33 1.57 -6.11 2.75
N ASP A 34 2.59 -6.34 1.91
CA ASP A 34 3.98 -6.56 2.36
C ASP A 34 4.61 -5.33 3.03
N GLN A 35 4.07 -4.13 2.81
CA GLN A 35 4.56 -2.90 3.46
C GLN A 35 3.88 -2.63 4.81
N MET A 36 2.79 -3.33 5.12
CA MET A 36 2.06 -3.16 6.36
C MET A 36 2.68 -4.01 7.47
N GLU A 37 2.62 -3.52 8.71
CA GLU A 37 3.04 -4.26 9.88
C GLU A 37 1.88 -5.11 10.40
N TYR A 38 2.07 -6.42 10.48
CA TYR A 38 1.07 -7.34 11.01
C TYR A 38 1.20 -7.53 12.52
N ASP A 39 0.13 -7.26 13.25
CA ASP A 39 0.01 -7.54 14.68
C ASP A 39 -0.71 -8.88 14.91
N GLN A 40 0.04 -9.87 15.39
CA GLN A 40 -0.46 -11.22 15.68
C GLN A 40 -1.37 -11.30 16.92
N HIS A 41 -1.28 -10.34 17.84
CA HIS A 41 -2.07 -10.37 19.08
C HIS A 41 -3.49 -9.88 18.82
N MET A 42 -3.62 -8.86 17.97
CA MET A 42 -4.90 -8.23 17.64
C MET A 42 -5.43 -8.63 16.27
N ASN A 43 -4.67 -9.38 15.46
CA ASN A 43 -5.02 -9.77 14.09
C ASN A 43 -5.37 -8.57 13.20
N LEU A 44 -4.48 -7.58 13.19
CA LEU A 44 -4.68 -6.35 12.43
C LEU A 44 -3.39 -5.91 11.74
N PHE A 45 -3.53 -5.24 10.60
CA PHE A 45 -2.43 -4.65 9.86
C PHE A 45 -2.36 -3.16 10.12
N ARG A 46 -1.14 -2.65 10.34
CA ARG A 46 -0.85 -1.24 10.60
C ARG A 46 0.05 -0.61 9.56
N TYR A 47 -0.22 0.64 9.21
CA TYR A 47 0.63 1.41 8.30
C TYR A 47 0.77 2.87 8.75
N PRO A 48 1.99 3.46 8.74
CA PRO A 48 2.19 4.85 9.16
C PRO A 48 1.44 5.84 8.26
N CYS A 49 0.52 6.60 8.87
CA CYS A 49 -0.22 7.65 8.18
C CYS A 49 0.59 8.96 8.17
N PRO A 50 0.61 9.73 7.05
CA PRO A 50 1.31 11.02 6.99
C PRO A 50 0.79 12.08 7.98
N CYS A 51 -0.35 11.84 8.65
CA CYS A 51 -0.86 12.71 9.69
C CYS A 51 -0.30 12.44 11.10
N GLY A 52 0.45 11.35 11.31
CA GLY A 52 1.09 11.01 12.58
C GLY A 52 0.47 9.85 13.36
N ASP A 53 -0.68 9.33 12.90
CA ASP A 53 -1.32 8.12 13.41
C ASP A 53 -1.05 6.90 12.52
N LEU A 54 -1.66 5.76 12.85
CA LEU A 54 -1.54 4.51 12.10
C LEU A 54 -2.88 4.19 11.44
N PHE A 55 -2.85 3.80 10.17
CA PHE A 55 -3.97 3.09 9.56
C PHE A 55 -4.09 1.72 10.20
N GLU A 56 -5.32 1.27 10.45
CA GLU A 56 -5.58 -0.05 11.04
C GLU A 56 -6.67 -0.76 10.21
N ILE A 57 -6.46 -2.05 9.94
CA ILE A 57 -7.46 -2.90 9.28
C ILE A 57 -7.37 -4.31 9.84
N ASN A 58 -8.51 -4.96 10.06
CA ASN A 58 -8.52 -6.32 10.56
C ASN A 58 -8.20 -7.30 9.44
N VAL A 59 -7.54 -8.40 9.82
CA VAL A 59 -7.30 -9.51 8.91
C VAL A 59 -8.60 -10.16 8.46
N ASP A 60 -9.62 -10.23 9.32
CA ASP A 60 -10.89 -10.89 9.00
C ASP A 60 -11.62 -10.15 7.86
N ASP A 61 -11.63 -8.82 7.91
CA ASP A 61 -12.18 -7.96 6.85
C ASP A 61 -11.39 -8.14 5.55
N LEU A 62 -10.05 -8.21 5.63
CA LEU A 62 -9.19 -8.57 4.50
C LEU A 62 -9.46 -9.97 3.94
N LEU A 63 -9.82 -10.95 4.77
CA LEU A 63 -10.21 -12.28 4.31
C LEU A 63 -11.61 -12.29 3.69
N ALA A 64 -12.50 -11.40 4.14
CA ALA A 64 -13.84 -11.22 3.59
C ALA A 64 -13.87 -10.50 2.24
N GLY A 65 -12.78 -9.82 1.86
CA GLY A 65 -12.65 -9.09 0.59
C GLY A 65 -12.61 -7.57 0.74
N GLU A 66 -12.63 -7.04 1.96
CA GLU A 66 -12.40 -5.62 2.23
C GLU A 66 -10.94 -5.29 1.97
N ARG A 67 -10.67 -4.20 1.25
CA ARG A 67 -9.30 -3.74 0.90
C ARG A 67 -9.05 -2.31 1.32
N VAL A 68 -9.88 -1.78 2.19
CA VAL A 68 -9.86 -0.37 2.56
C VAL A 68 -9.42 -0.27 4.01
N ALA A 69 -8.22 0.26 4.26
CA ALA A 69 -7.81 0.58 5.62
C ALA A 69 -8.19 2.03 5.94
N GLU A 70 -8.68 2.24 7.15
CA GLU A 70 -9.12 3.54 7.66
C GLU A 70 -8.18 4.05 8.75
N CYS A 71 -8.00 5.37 8.78
CA CYS A 71 -7.27 6.05 9.85
C CYS A 71 -8.26 6.75 10.79
N PRO A 72 -8.24 6.47 12.11
CA PRO A 72 -9.20 7.02 13.07
C PRO A 72 -9.09 8.55 13.23
N THR A 73 -7.92 9.13 12.97
CA THR A 73 -7.70 10.59 13.11
C THR A 73 -8.05 11.36 11.84
N CYS A 74 -7.77 10.79 10.67
CA CYS A 74 -7.60 11.58 9.44
C CYS A 74 -8.74 11.34 8.43
N SER A 75 -9.63 10.38 8.70
CA SER A 75 -10.70 9.92 7.78
C SER A 75 -10.18 9.54 6.38
N LEU A 76 -8.86 9.48 6.22
CA LEU A 76 -8.21 9.01 5.02
C LEU A 76 -8.40 7.51 4.94
N THR A 77 -8.50 7.03 3.71
CA THR A 77 -8.49 5.61 3.42
C THR A 77 -7.40 5.31 2.43
N ILE A 78 -6.78 4.15 2.57
CA ILE A 78 -5.81 3.61 1.62
C ILE A 78 -6.37 2.32 1.03
N LEU A 79 -6.05 2.07 -0.23
CA LEU A 79 -6.38 0.81 -0.89
C LEU A 79 -5.25 -0.18 -0.69
N ILE A 80 -5.59 -1.40 -0.29
CA ILE A 80 -4.62 -2.47 -0.08
C ILE A 80 -4.58 -3.34 -1.32
N ASP A 81 -3.39 -3.51 -1.88
CA ASP A 81 -3.12 -4.44 -2.96
C ASP A 81 -2.48 -5.72 -2.41
N ASP A 82 -3.05 -6.87 -2.79
CA ASP A 82 -2.57 -8.20 -2.41
C ASP A 82 -2.29 -9.05 -3.65
N GLU A 83 -1.01 -9.12 -4.03
CA GLU A 83 -0.54 -10.04 -5.06
C GLU A 83 -0.66 -11.51 -4.60
N LYS A 84 -0.62 -11.74 -3.28
CA LYS A 84 -0.72 -13.06 -2.65
C LYS A 84 -1.86 -13.07 -1.64
N PRO A 85 -2.52 -14.23 -1.43
CA PRO A 85 -3.65 -14.31 -0.52
C PRO A 85 -3.22 -13.97 0.91
N VAL A 86 -3.99 -13.11 1.57
CA VAL A 86 -3.77 -12.69 2.97
C VAL A 86 -3.65 -13.89 3.91
N SER A 87 -4.39 -14.97 3.65
CA SER A 87 -4.30 -16.22 4.41
C SER A 87 -2.91 -16.85 4.42
N ALA A 88 -2.09 -16.66 3.38
CA ALA A 88 -0.72 -17.14 3.37
C ALA A 88 0.15 -16.38 4.38
N TYR A 89 0.03 -15.04 4.43
CA TYR A 89 0.77 -14.20 5.39
C TYR A 89 0.37 -14.52 6.83
N VAL A 90 -0.93 -14.71 7.07
CA VAL A 90 -1.47 -14.98 8.40
C VAL A 90 -1.11 -16.40 8.84
N ALA A 91 -1.26 -17.40 7.96
CA ALA A 91 -0.94 -18.79 8.29
C ALA A 91 0.53 -18.95 8.69
N GLU A 92 1.44 -18.32 7.97
CA GLU A 92 2.88 -18.45 8.24
C GLU A 92 3.28 -17.82 9.59
N ARG A 93 2.61 -16.74 10.01
CA ARG A 93 2.93 -16.02 11.25
C ARG A 93 2.15 -16.52 12.47
N VAL A 94 0.91 -16.98 12.29
CA VAL A 94 0.12 -17.63 13.36
C VAL A 94 0.67 -19.02 13.66
N ALA A 95 1.18 -19.75 12.66
CA ALA A 95 1.82 -21.05 12.87
C ALA A 95 3.11 -20.96 13.72
N ALA A 96 3.76 -19.80 13.77
CA ALA A 96 4.97 -19.60 14.57
C ALA A 96 4.69 -19.54 16.10
N CYS A 97 3.42 -19.48 16.53
CA CYS A 97 3.03 -19.41 17.94
C CYS A 97 2.60 -20.78 18.52
N SER A 98 2.83 -21.90 17.82
CA SER A 98 2.47 -23.27 18.24
C SER A 98 3.68 -24.15 18.53
#